data_AF-A0A7X6PY48-F1
#
_entry.id   AF-A0A7X6PY48-F1
#
_cell.length_a   1.000
_cell.length_b   1.000
_cell.length_c   1.000
_cell.angle_alpha   90.00
_cell.angle_beta   90.00
_cell.angle_gamma   90.00
#
_symmetry.space_group_name_H-M   'P 1'
#
loop_
_entity.id
_entity.type
_entity.pdbx_description
1 polymer ?
#
loop_
_entity_poly.entity_id
_entity_poly.type
_entity_poly.pdbx_seq_one_letter_code
_entity_poly.pdbx_strand_id
1 'polypeptide(L)'
;IIGISGGRNYTGQRVLNRALGTFKQPASAIKPVLSYALAFEYLGVATSHVIRDEPITYRGSNIVLKNSGGGYLGDIPFKTAFGLSRNIPAVKLLQDVVDTVGVKRVREYMSNVGFKHAENKNFELGFALGSFDASVFEMSGAFGTLFNQGVYIKPHFISRIEFKDGTDPLIPTYSSTRAISAEAAYLTLNLMENAVSGGYPNLMSILKKSYPVYAKTGTSDWGKDGLRYGIPEGSAKDHWLAAGTSKYINVLWLGFDEAEKGLRTWSSMSWINANVKGKIVNELLKTQEVIENRNFTSIQRPSGVVDITHILGTFPYANIIENMNSDLITSGLIKKDFATLGDFQIDIPETLETAEASIIKTRNTNKVTVKLSEYPNPGDMVVAPGSIDMELIAGNQVVRATGKRLFDPSWIYGPIRYGASVKVNNNTLVELSPSSTVEISFDGNIETNLEVCGFYAYEKHIESRSNQVCKVIALEDVLVTVPHFTELADFDQWAATLNITNITKNKVLPTQASQIGQVQDMRFNSQAIMNKTITVKELRSGAFSVNYYEARTVDLTPIIGKPYSFLDTWEEKANFRIQPASFLANPSWIIKEVYVDGKSVQSVQLIGKPTLTLTLQAPAPSTP
;
A
#
# COMPACT_ATOMS: atom_id res chain seq x y z
N ILE A 1 13.97 -51.04 10.57
CA ILE A 1 13.52 -50.61 11.91
C ILE A 1 14.50 -51.14 12.93
N ILE A 2 15.09 -50.28 13.78
CA ILE A 2 16.10 -50.71 14.76
C ILE A 2 15.55 -50.91 16.18
N GLY A 3 14.33 -50.42 16.45
CA GLY A 3 13.66 -50.57 17.73
C GLY A 3 12.17 -50.21 17.61
N ILE A 4 11.35 -50.86 18.42
CA ILE A 4 9.90 -50.62 18.49
C ILE A 4 9.41 -50.89 19.91
N SER A 5 8.44 -50.10 20.38
CA SER A 5 7.74 -50.35 21.63
C SER A 5 6.24 -50.35 21.40
N GLY A 6 5.57 -51.44 21.78
CA GLY A 6 4.13 -51.61 21.57
C GLY A 6 3.24 -51.02 22.68
N GLY A 7 3.83 -50.59 23.80
CA GLY A 7 3.09 -50.03 24.93
C GLY A 7 3.83 -50.12 26.26
N ARG A 8 3.16 -49.69 27.34
CA ARG A 8 3.66 -49.80 28.72
C ARG A 8 3.39 -51.21 29.28
N ASN A 9 4.23 -51.65 30.20
CA ASN A 9 4.02 -52.86 31.01
C ASN A 9 3.61 -54.09 30.19
N TYR A 10 4.44 -54.46 29.21
CA TYR A 10 4.17 -55.60 28.34
C TYR A 10 4.35 -56.92 29.10
N THR A 11 3.28 -57.41 29.74
CA THR A 11 3.26 -58.68 30.48
C THR A 11 2.25 -59.64 29.83
N GLY A 12 2.66 -60.88 29.54
CA GLY A 12 1.82 -61.91 28.90
C GLY A 12 2.04 -62.09 27.39
N GLN A 13 1.29 -63.02 26.78
CA GLN A 13 1.33 -63.31 25.34
C GLN A 13 0.19 -62.60 24.59
N ARG A 14 0.43 -62.22 23.33
CA ARG A 14 -0.57 -61.57 22.44
C ARG A 14 -1.16 -60.25 22.94
N VAL A 15 -0.39 -59.50 23.74
CA VAL A 15 -0.77 -58.14 24.17
C VAL A 15 -0.83 -57.21 22.96
N LEU A 16 -1.70 -56.19 23.01
CA LEU A 16 -1.86 -55.21 21.93
C LEU A 16 -0.55 -54.43 21.67
N ASN A 17 -0.05 -54.52 20.43
CA ASN A 17 1.06 -53.70 19.96
C ASN A 17 0.55 -52.44 19.25
N ARG A 18 0.57 -51.31 19.97
CA ARG A 18 0.04 -50.04 19.47
C ARG A 18 0.89 -49.40 18.38
N ALA A 19 2.14 -49.83 18.22
CA ALA A 19 3.00 -49.29 17.18
C ALA A 19 2.70 -49.89 15.79
N LEU A 20 2.12 -51.10 15.73
CA LEU A 20 1.83 -51.80 14.46
C LEU A 20 0.34 -51.89 14.14
N GLY A 21 -0.52 -52.06 15.16
CA GLY A 21 -1.92 -52.44 14.96
C GLY A 21 -2.95 -51.41 15.44
N THR A 22 -2.52 -50.24 15.90
CA THR A 22 -3.42 -49.19 16.41
C THR A 22 -3.34 -47.97 15.50
N PHE A 23 -4.51 -47.54 15.02
CA PHE A 23 -4.67 -46.37 14.16
C PHE A 23 -5.31 -45.25 14.99
N LYS A 24 -4.68 -44.07 14.96
CA LYS A 24 -5.13 -42.89 15.70
C LYS A 24 -4.94 -41.65 14.83
N GLN A 25 -5.74 -40.61 15.07
CA GLN A 25 -5.61 -39.36 14.34
C GLN A 25 -4.20 -38.77 14.54
N PRO A 26 -3.40 -38.59 13.47
CA PRO A 26 -2.03 -38.06 13.56
C PRO A 26 -2.01 -36.57 13.96
N ALA A 27 -3.17 -35.91 13.88
CA ALA A 27 -3.33 -34.49 14.19
C ALA A 27 -2.31 -33.62 13.41
N SER A 28 -1.88 -32.51 14.00
CA SER A 28 -0.85 -31.62 13.41
C SER A 28 0.51 -32.26 13.11
N ALA A 29 0.78 -33.51 13.54
CA ALA A 29 2.02 -34.19 13.17
C ALA A 29 2.06 -34.54 11.68
N ILE A 30 0.91 -34.59 10.99
CA ILE A 30 0.88 -34.87 9.55
C ILE A 30 1.31 -33.70 8.67
N LYS A 31 1.16 -32.47 9.16
CA LYS A 31 1.39 -31.22 8.41
C LYS A 31 2.69 -31.20 7.59
N PRO A 32 3.86 -31.63 8.12
CA PRO A 32 5.11 -31.61 7.37
C PRO A 32 5.03 -32.47 6.12
N VAL A 33 4.52 -33.69 6.25
CA VAL A 33 4.43 -34.66 5.15
C VAL A 33 3.33 -34.26 4.16
N LEU A 34 2.16 -33.82 4.63
CA LEU A 34 1.04 -33.56 3.74
C LEU A 34 1.02 -32.12 3.22
N SER A 35 0.74 -31.13 4.07
CA SER A 35 0.57 -29.74 3.63
C SER A 35 1.87 -29.11 3.13
N TYR A 36 2.93 -29.15 3.95
CA TYR A 36 4.15 -28.39 3.66
C TYR A 36 5.01 -29.03 2.58
N ALA A 37 5.22 -30.35 2.61
CA ALA A 37 6.01 -31.01 1.56
C ALA A 37 5.35 -30.90 0.19
N LEU A 38 4.02 -31.03 0.09
CA LEU A 38 3.32 -30.82 -1.18
C LEU A 38 3.30 -29.36 -1.62
N ALA A 39 3.21 -28.41 -0.68
CA ALA A 39 3.33 -26.99 -1.01
C ALA A 39 4.71 -26.68 -1.62
N PHE A 40 5.78 -27.16 -0.99
CA PHE A 40 7.12 -27.02 -1.56
C PHE A 40 7.27 -27.75 -2.89
N GLU A 41 6.59 -28.89 -3.07
CA GLU A 41 6.67 -29.65 -4.31
C GLU A 41 6.02 -28.93 -5.48
N TYR A 42 4.83 -28.33 -5.27
CA TYR A 42 3.95 -27.91 -6.36
C TYR A 42 3.65 -26.40 -6.44
N LEU A 43 3.77 -25.65 -5.35
CA LEU A 43 3.33 -24.25 -5.31
C LEU A 43 4.45 -23.23 -5.54
N GLY A 44 5.70 -23.66 -5.60
CA GLY A 44 6.84 -22.74 -5.75
C GLY A 44 7.05 -21.80 -4.58
N VAL A 45 6.58 -22.17 -3.39
CA VAL A 45 6.76 -21.39 -2.16
C VAL A 45 8.17 -21.60 -1.57
N ALA A 46 8.78 -20.53 -1.08
CA ALA A 46 10.05 -20.50 -0.36
C ALA A 46 9.86 -20.65 1.16
N THR A 47 10.93 -20.95 1.90
CA THR A 47 10.88 -21.02 3.38
C THR A 47 10.62 -19.66 4.05
N SER A 48 10.80 -18.55 3.31
CA SER A 48 10.46 -17.18 3.68
C SER A 48 9.02 -16.76 3.33
N HIS A 49 8.24 -17.63 2.66
CA HIS A 49 6.88 -17.30 2.24
C HIS A 49 6.04 -16.81 3.42
N VAL A 50 5.28 -15.75 3.19
CA VAL A 50 4.34 -15.18 4.15
C VAL A 50 2.96 -15.72 3.83
N ILE A 51 2.28 -16.25 4.83
CA ILE A 51 0.92 -16.75 4.71
C ILE A 51 0.04 -16.10 5.77
N ARG A 52 -1.16 -15.72 5.36
CA ARG A 52 -2.11 -15.05 6.24
C ARG A 52 -2.89 -16.06 7.09
N ASP A 53 -2.71 -15.97 8.41
CA ASP A 53 -3.48 -16.67 9.44
C ASP A 53 -4.71 -15.86 9.83
N GLU A 54 -5.81 -16.07 9.12
CA GLU A 54 -7.07 -15.31 9.23
C GLU A 54 -8.31 -16.20 9.36
N PRO A 55 -9.45 -15.69 9.82
CA PRO A 55 -10.70 -16.44 9.83
C PRO A 55 -11.05 -16.97 8.43
N ILE A 56 -11.16 -18.29 8.29
CA ILE A 56 -11.62 -18.95 7.05
C ILE A 56 -12.62 -20.07 7.37
N THR A 57 -13.37 -20.51 6.37
CA THR A 57 -14.12 -21.78 6.44
C THR A 57 -13.40 -22.89 5.68
N TYR A 58 -13.76 -24.15 5.95
CA TYR A 58 -13.47 -25.19 4.98
C TYR A 58 -14.25 -24.91 3.70
N ARG A 59 -13.58 -24.95 2.56
CA ARG A 59 -14.18 -24.65 1.25
C ARG A 59 -15.43 -25.50 1.02
N GLY A 60 -16.50 -24.85 0.55
CA GLY A 60 -17.79 -25.50 0.34
C GLY A 60 -18.60 -25.76 1.62
N SER A 61 -18.19 -25.18 2.77
CA SER A 61 -18.91 -25.30 4.04
C SER A 61 -19.00 -23.96 4.78
N ASN A 62 -19.87 -23.91 5.79
CA ASN A 62 -19.94 -22.82 6.77
C ASN A 62 -19.18 -23.16 8.07
N ILE A 63 -18.33 -24.19 8.07
CA ILE A 63 -17.56 -24.59 9.24
C ILE A 63 -16.33 -23.68 9.33
N VAL A 64 -16.35 -22.76 10.28
CA VAL A 64 -15.22 -21.88 10.57
C VAL A 64 -14.05 -22.67 11.15
N LEU A 65 -12.89 -22.54 10.52
CA LEU A 65 -11.66 -23.16 10.95
C LEU A 65 -11.05 -22.38 12.12
N LYS A 66 -10.57 -23.11 13.13
CA LYS A 66 -9.97 -22.51 14.33
C LYS A 66 -8.55 -23.01 14.56
N ASN A 67 -7.68 -22.11 15.00
CA ASN A 67 -6.39 -22.48 15.55
C ASN A 67 -6.54 -23.05 16.96
N SER A 68 -5.60 -23.92 17.36
CA SER A 68 -5.49 -24.38 18.75
C SER A 68 -5.28 -23.17 19.67
N GLY A 69 -6.11 -23.03 20.71
CA GLY A 69 -6.11 -21.86 21.60
C GLY A 69 -6.85 -20.63 21.06
N GLY A 70 -7.39 -20.70 19.84
CA GLY A 70 -8.09 -19.60 19.18
C GLY A 70 -7.16 -18.54 18.59
N GLY A 71 -7.77 -17.42 18.17
CA GLY A 71 -7.08 -16.26 17.62
C GLY A 71 -6.49 -16.45 16.23
N TYR A 72 -6.04 -15.33 15.68
CA TYR A 72 -5.52 -15.18 14.32
C TYR A 72 -4.34 -14.22 14.40
N LEU A 73 -3.23 -14.56 13.73
CA LEU A 73 -2.00 -13.77 13.82
C LEU A 73 -1.83 -12.78 12.67
N GLY A 74 -2.69 -12.82 11.65
CA GLY A 74 -2.49 -12.06 10.41
C GLY A 74 -1.37 -12.67 9.58
N ASP A 75 -0.57 -11.84 8.93
CA ASP A 75 0.54 -12.27 8.10
C ASP A 75 1.67 -12.86 8.96
N ILE A 76 2.04 -14.11 8.69
CA ILE A 76 3.14 -14.80 9.38
C ILE A 76 4.05 -15.53 8.39
N PRO A 77 5.38 -15.57 8.63
CA PRO A 77 6.27 -16.39 7.81
C PRO A 77 5.98 -17.89 8.00
N PHE A 78 6.27 -18.71 6.99
CA PHE A 78 6.15 -20.17 7.04
C PHE A 78 6.83 -20.80 8.26
N LYS A 79 8.05 -20.34 8.57
CA LYS A 79 8.81 -20.76 9.76
C LYS A 79 8.01 -20.57 11.05
N THR A 80 7.35 -19.42 11.21
CA THR A 80 6.49 -19.11 12.35
C THR A 80 5.20 -19.94 12.34
N ALA A 81 4.52 -20.03 11.19
CA ALA A 81 3.32 -20.85 11.03
C ALA A 81 3.57 -22.32 11.41
N PHE A 82 4.69 -22.87 10.94
CA PHE A 82 5.10 -24.24 11.21
C PHE A 82 5.52 -24.43 12.68
N GLY A 83 6.37 -23.54 13.21
CA GLY A 83 6.90 -23.60 14.57
C GLY A 83 5.83 -23.48 15.65
N LEU A 84 4.79 -22.67 15.40
CA LEU A 84 3.59 -22.54 16.22
C LEU A 84 2.49 -23.56 15.87
N SER A 85 2.69 -24.36 14.82
CA SER A 85 1.76 -25.39 14.36
C SER A 85 0.35 -24.84 14.06
N ARG A 86 0.27 -23.66 13.45
CA ARG A 86 -1.02 -23.02 13.09
C ARG A 86 -1.82 -23.91 12.12
N ASN A 87 -3.14 -23.97 12.30
CA ASN A 87 -4.03 -24.82 11.53
C ASN A 87 -4.37 -24.20 10.17
N ILE A 88 -4.66 -22.91 10.17
CA ILE A 88 -5.17 -22.19 9.00
C ILE A 88 -4.14 -22.19 7.86
N PRO A 89 -2.86 -21.82 8.07
CA PRO A 89 -1.84 -21.98 7.05
C PRO A 89 -1.75 -23.39 6.46
N ALA A 90 -1.79 -24.43 7.30
CA ALA A 90 -1.68 -25.81 6.80
C ALA A 90 -2.87 -26.25 5.94
N VAL A 91 -4.08 -25.79 6.27
CA VAL A 91 -5.29 -26.07 5.46
C VAL A 91 -5.28 -25.28 4.17
N LYS A 92 -4.91 -23.99 4.20
CA LYS A 92 -4.75 -23.16 2.99
C LYS A 92 -3.75 -23.79 2.03
N LEU A 93 -2.57 -24.18 2.51
CA LEU A 93 -1.56 -24.83 1.67
C LEU A 93 -2.06 -26.13 1.03
N LEU A 94 -2.77 -26.98 1.79
CA LEU A 94 -3.34 -28.20 1.21
C LEU A 94 -4.43 -27.89 0.18
N GLN A 95 -5.24 -26.85 0.42
CA GLN A 95 -6.24 -26.37 -0.53
C GLN A 95 -5.58 -25.89 -1.82
N ASP A 96 -4.56 -25.03 -1.75
CA ASP A 96 -3.84 -24.51 -2.91
C ASP A 96 -3.15 -25.63 -3.71
N VAL A 97 -2.60 -26.64 -3.01
CA VAL A 97 -2.08 -27.86 -3.64
C VAL A 97 -3.19 -28.61 -4.38
N VAL A 98 -4.34 -28.81 -3.73
CA VAL A 98 -5.50 -29.48 -4.36
C VAL A 98 -5.97 -28.71 -5.59
N ASP A 99 -5.98 -27.38 -5.56
CA ASP A 99 -6.36 -26.56 -6.71
C ASP A 99 -5.35 -26.65 -7.85
N THR A 100 -4.07 -26.87 -7.52
CA THR A 100 -2.98 -26.97 -8.51
C THR A 100 -2.90 -28.36 -9.15
N VAL A 101 -2.98 -29.44 -8.37
CA VAL A 101 -2.72 -30.82 -8.86
C VAL A 101 -3.92 -31.76 -8.77
N GLY A 102 -5.01 -31.33 -8.14
CA GLY A 102 -6.22 -32.12 -7.94
C GLY A 102 -6.14 -33.14 -6.80
N VAL A 103 -7.31 -33.46 -6.23
CA VAL A 103 -7.45 -34.42 -5.12
C VAL A 103 -6.85 -35.80 -5.44
N LYS A 104 -6.99 -36.27 -6.69
CA LYS A 104 -6.47 -37.59 -7.11
C LYS A 104 -4.96 -37.68 -6.87
N ARG A 105 -4.21 -36.64 -7.22
CA ARG A 105 -2.75 -36.60 -7.06
C ARG A 105 -2.34 -36.58 -5.58
N VAL A 106 -3.08 -35.83 -4.76
CA VAL A 106 -2.85 -35.80 -3.30
C VAL A 106 -3.09 -37.19 -2.68
N ARG A 107 -4.16 -37.89 -3.06
CA ARG A 107 -4.44 -39.26 -2.59
C ARG A 107 -3.38 -40.26 -3.05
N GLU A 108 -2.94 -40.16 -4.30
CA GLU A 108 -1.84 -40.98 -4.83
C GLU A 108 -0.56 -40.76 -4.02
N TYR A 109 -0.21 -39.51 -3.72
CA TYR A 109 0.92 -39.18 -2.86
C TYR A 109 0.77 -39.83 -1.46
N MET A 110 -0.38 -39.69 -0.81
CA MET A 110 -0.63 -40.30 0.51
C MET A 110 -0.43 -41.82 0.49
N SER A 111 -0.91 -42.49 -0.57
CA SER A 111 -0.65 -43.91 -0.82
C SER A 111 0.83 -44.22 -0.96
N ASN A 112 1.56 -43.40 -1.74
CA ASN A 112 2.98 -43.59 -2.05
C ASN A 112 3.90 -43.38 -0.84
N VAL A 113 3.46 -42.61 0.17
CA VAL A 113 4.15 -42.47 1.46
C VAL A 113 3.63 -43.43 2.53
N GLY A 114 2.77 -44.38 2.16
CA GLY A 114 2.40 -45.53 2.99
C GLY A 114 1.13 -45.36 3.83
N PHE A 115 0.34 -44.29 3.68
CA PHE A 115 -0.93 -44.12 4.40
C PHE A 115 -2.07 -44.96 3.79
N LYS A 116 -1.89 -46.28 3.83
CA LYS A 116 -2.85 -47.24 3.26
C LYS A 116 -4.17 -47.24 4.00
N HIS A 117 -4.17 -47.04 5.31
CA HIS A 117 -5.42 -46.99 6.07
C HIS A 117 -6.28 -45.77 5.69
N ALA A 118 -5.65 -44.64 5.36
CA ALA A 118 -6.35 -43.42 4.97
C ALA A 118 -7.12 -43.56 3.65
N GLU A 119 -6.78 -44.54 2.80
CA GLU A 119 -7.48 -44.81 1.53
C GLU A 119 -8.95 -45.18 1.75
N ASN A 120 -9.29 -45.73 2.92
CA ASN A 120 -10.66 -46.10 3.31
C ASN A 120 -11.57 -44.90 3.60
N LYS A 121 -11.01 -43.69 3.69
CA LYS A 121 -11.75 -42.46 3.97
C LYS A 121 -11.76 -41.56 2.74
N ASN A 122 -12.89 -40.88 2.52
CA ASN A 122 -12.97 -39.83 1.51
C ASN A 122 -12.07 -38.65 1.89
N PHE A 123 -11.32 -38.16 0.91
CA PHE A 123 -10.46 -37.01 1.12
C PHE A 123 -11.29 -35.77 1.49
N GLU A 124 -10.81 -35.05 2.49
CA GLU A 124 -11.33 -33.74 2.91
C GLU A 124 -10.14 -32.87 3.34
N LEU A 125 -10.31 -31.54 3.31
CA LEU A 125 -9.24 -30.61 3.69
C LEU A 125 -8.83 -30.73 5.16
N GLY A 126 -9.70 -31.31 6.01
CA GLY A 126 -9.36 -31.68 7.38
C GLY A 126 -8.16 -32.63 7.48
N PHE A 127 -7.79 -33.32 6.40
CA PHE A 127 -6.60 -34.19 6.37
C PHE A 127 -5.32 -33.40 6.63
N ALA A 128 -5.26 -32.10 6.28
CA ALA A 128 -4.16 -31.21 6.66
C ALA A 128 -3.94 -31.14 8.18
N LEU A 129 -5.00 -31.37 8.95
CA LEU A 129 -5.02 -31.38 10.41
C LEU A 129 -5.08 -32.80 11.00
N GLY A 130 -4.99 -33.83 10.15
CA GLY A 130 -5.03 -35.22 10.57
C GLY A 130 -6.43 -35.77 10.85
N SER A 131 -7.46 -35.32 10.11
CA SER A 131 -8.81 -35.91 10.20
C SER A 131 -8.92 -37.30 9.52
N PHE A 132 -7.91 -38.16 9.68
CA PHE A 132 -7.90 -39.57 9.28
C PHE A 132 -7.05 -40.34 10.30
N ASP A 133 -7.13 -41.66 10.37
CA ASP A 133 -6.32 -42.42 11.31
C ASP A 133 -5.04 -42.97 10.66
N ALA A 134 -3.94 -42.94 11.40
CA ALA A 134 -2.65 -43.50 10.99
C ALA A 134 -2.02 -44.27 12.15
N SER A 135 -1.23 -45.29 11.81
CA SER A 135 -0.41 -46.01 12.79
C SER A 135 0.97 -45.36 12.97
N VAL A 136 1.67 -45.68 14.07
CA VAL A 136 3.08 -45.29 14.25
C VAL A 136 3.94 -45.85 13.13
N PHE A 137 3.63 -47.05 12.63
CA PHE A 137 4.30 -47.66 11.49
C PHE A 137 4.16 -46.83 10.20
N GLU A 138 2.94 -46.42 9.84
CA GLU A 138 2.70 -45.59 8.66
C GLU A 138 3.37 -44.22 8.80
N MET A 139 3.22 -43.58 9.95
CA MET A 139 3.87 -42.29 10.25
C MET A 139 5.41 -42.40 10.18
N SER A 140 6.00 -43.52 10.60
CA SER A 140 7.44 -43.76 10.50
C SER A 140 7.93 -43.84 9.05
N GLY A 141 7.18 -44.53 8.18
CA GLY A 141 7.50 -44.60 6.75
C GLY A 141 7.35 -43.24 6.05
N ALA A 142 6.26 -42.53 6.36
CA ALA A 142 5.97 -41.22 5.83
C ALA A 142 7.04 -40.18 6.21
N PHE A 143 7.42 -40.08 7.49
CA PHE A 143 8.51 -39.21 7.90
C PHE A 143 9.86 -39.68 7.35
N GLY A 144 10.11 -40.99 7.32
CA GLY A 144 11.33 -41.55 6.72
C GLY A 144 11.54 -41.12 5.27
N THR A 145 10.45 -40.91 4.51
CA THR A 145 10.49 -40.38 3.14
C THR A 145 11.16 -39.00 3.07
N LEU A 146 10.91 -38.12 4.05
CA LEU A 146 11.52 -36.79 4.09
C LEU A 146 13.04 -36.90 4.29
N PHE A 147 13.47 -37.71 5.26
CA PHE A 147 14.91 -37.92 5.54
C PHE A 147 15.63 -38.65 4.41
N ASN A 148 14.90 -39.49 3.66
CA ASN A 148 15.42 -40.23 2.51
C ASN A 148 15.20 -39.48 1.19
N GLN A 149 15.30 -38.15 1.20
CA GLN A 149 15.31 -37.30 0.00
C GLN A 149 14.09 -37.51 -0.92
N GLY A 150 12.91 -37.69 -0.30
CA GLY A 150 11.65 -37.89 -1.00
C GLY A 150 11.37 -39.33 -1.45
N VAL A 151 12.23 -40.29 -1.10
CA VAL A 151 12.07 -41.71 -1.46
C VAL A 151 11.48 -42.49 -0.29
N TYR A 152 10.25 -42.96 -0.45
CA TYR A 152 9.60 -43.85 0.48
C TYR A 152 10.20 -45.25 0.38
N ILE A 153 10.51 -45.84 1.54
CA ILE A 153 10.84 -47.25 1.68
C ILE A 153 9.93 -47.78 2.78
N LYS A 154 9.18 -48.85 2.48
CA LYS A 154 8.28 -49.46 3.47
C LYS A 154 9.09 -49.87 4.71
N PRO A 155 8.69 -49.42 5.92
CA PRO A 155 9.38 -49.84 7.13
C PRO A 155 9.39 -51.36 7.26
N HIS A 156 10.52 -51.93 7.66
CA HIS A 156 10.72 -53.38 7.72
C HIS A 156 11.60 -53.80 8.90
N PHE A 157 11.46 -55.06 9.31
CA PHE A 157 12.17 -55.65 10.45
C PHE A 157 13.22 -56.69 10.04
N ILE A 158 12.96 -57.43 8.96
CA ILE A 158 13.79 -58.56 8.56
C ILE A 158 14.85 -58.10 7.56
N SER A 159 16.13 -58.22 7.92
CA SER A 159 17.23 -57.92 7.00
C SER A 159 17.77 -59.16 6.28
N ARG A 160 17.65 -60.34 6.91
CA ARG A 160 18.20 -61.61 6.42
C ARG A 160 17.54 -62.80 7.13
N ILE A 161 17.33 -63.90 6.42
CA ILE A 161 16.91 -65.19 6.98
C ILE A 161 17.96 -66.23 6.60
N GLU A 162 18.54 -66.91 7.58
CA GLU A 162 19.56 -67.94 7.38
C GLU A 162 18.96 -69.33 7.61
N PHE A 163 19.28 -70.26 6.73
CA PHE A 163 18.83 -71.64 6.83
C PHE A 163 19.90 -72.52 7.45
N LYS A 164 19.49 -73.47 8.29
CA LYS A 164 20.41 -74.37 9.01
C LYS A 164 21.05 -75.43 8.11
N ASP A 165 20.46 -75.69 6.95
CA ASP A 165 20.89 -76.70 5.99
C ASP A 165 22.01 -76.21 5.06
N GLY A 166 22.49 -74.98 5.25
CA GLY A 166 23.53 -74.37 4.42
C GLY A 166 23.01 -73.82 3.09
N THR A 167 21.70 -73.79 2.86
CA THR A 167 21.13 -73.09 1.70
C THR A 167 21.36 -71.58 1.81
N ASP A 168 21.45 -70.94 0.65
CA ASP A 168 21.74 -69.50 0.57
C ASP A 168 20.72 -68.68 1.38
N PRO A 169 21.19 -67.67 2.12
CA PRO A 169 20.33 -66.85 2.96
C PRO A 169 19.33 -66.07 2.11
N LEU A 170 18.07 -66.02 2.56
CA LEU A 170 17.08 -65.13 1.96
C LEU A 170 17.35 -63.70 2.43
N ILE A 171 17.72 -62.82 1.50
CA ILE A 171 17.88 -61.38 1.74
C ILE A 171 16.69 -60.65 1.11
N PRO A 172 15.73 -60.14 1.91
CA PRO A 172 14.57 -59.43 1.37
C PRO A 172 14.98 -58.16 0.61
N THR A 173 14.43 -57.96 -0.58
CA THR A 173 14.52 -56.67 -1.29
C THR A 173 13.24 -55.88 -1.03
N TYR A 174 13.39 -54.63 -0.59
CA TYR A 174 12.27 -53.75 -0.31
C TYR A 174 12.09 -52.74 -1.44
N SER A 175 10.90 -52.68 -2.00
CA SER A 175 10.55 -51.68 -3.03
C SER A 175 10.67 -50.27 -2.47
N SER A 176 11.20 -49.36 -3.28
CA SER A 176 11.23 -47.93 -3.00
C SER A 176 10.36 -47.16 -3.99
N THR A 177 9.88 -45.99 -3.60
CA THR A 177 9.05 -45.13 -4.46
C THR A 177 9.42 -43.68 -4.21
N ARG A 178 9.78 -42.93 -5.25
CA ARG A 178 9.96 -41.47 -5.14
C ARG A 178 8.59 -40.82 -5.04
N ALA A 179 8.26 -40.31 -3.85
CA ALA A 179 6.97 -39.68 -3.58
C ALA A 179 6.98 -38.17 -3.82
N ILE A 180 8.11 -37.51 -3.53
CA ILE A 180 8.36 -36.07 -3.78
C ILE A 180 9.82 -35.87 -4.21
N SER A 181 10.15 -34.66 -4.66
CA SER A 181 11.54 -34.28 -4.95
C SER A 181 12.41 -34.21 -3.68
N ALA A 182 13.72 -34.33 -3.86
CA ALA A 182 14.68 -34.21 -2.76
C ALA A 182 14.66 -32.79 -2.15
N GLU A 183 14.42 -31.80 -2.99
CA GLU A 183 14.29 -30.38 -2.64
C GLU A 183 13.09 -30.15 -1.72
N ALA A 184 11.89 -30.65 -2.09
CA ALA A 184 10.69 -30.49 -1.27
C ALA A 184 10.85 -31.17 0.10
N ALA A 185 11.46 -32.36 0.13
CA ALA A 185 11.80 -33.06 1.35
C ALA A 185 12.78 -32.23 2.23
N TYR A 186 13.83 -31.68 1.63
CA TYR A 186 14.81 -30.86 2.33
C TYR A 186 14.21 -29.55 2.88
N LEU A 187 13.39 -28.84 2.10
CA LEU A 187 12.73 -27.60 2.53
C LEU A 187 11.76 -27.86 3.70
N THR A 188 11.08 -29.00 3.68
CA THR A 188 10.24 -29.45 4.80
C THR A 188 11.07 -29.70 6.06
N LEU A 189 12.20 -30.40 5.92
CA LEU A 189 13.13 -30.63 7.02
C LEU A 189 13.71 -29.30 7.54
N ASN A 190 14.00 -28.33 6.68
CA ASN A 190 14.45 -27.01 7.12
C ASN A 190 13.43 -26.34 8.07
N LEU A 191 12.13 -26.44 7.78
CA LEU A 191 11.08 -25.95 8.69
C LEU A 191 11.02 -26.77 9.99
N MET A 192 11.18 -28.10 9.91
CA MET A 192 11.20 -28.98 11.09
C MET A 192 12.38 -28.69 12.02
N GLU A 193 13.55 -28.38 11.49
CA GLU A 193 14.72 -27.97 12.27
C GLU A 193 14.47 -26.63 12.95
N ASN A 194 13.97 -25.66 12.18
CA ASN A 194 13.64 -24.34 12.69
C ASN A 194 12.58 -24.41 13.80
N ALA A 195 11.61 -25.34 13.72
CA ALA A 195 10.62 -25.55 14.76
C ALA A 195 11.23 -25.95 16.13
N VAL A 196 12.40 -26.61 16.12
CA VAL A 196 13.14 -27.00 17.32
C VAL A 196 14.10 -25.89 17.77
N SER A 197 14.85 -25.30 16.83
CA SER A 197 15.95 -24.39 17.15
C SER A 197 15.54 -22.92 17.25
N GLY A 198 14.43 -22.53 16.62
CA GLY A 198 14.00 -21.15 16.37
C GLY A 198 13.35 -20.41 17.54
N GLY A 199 13.28 -21.00 18.74
CA GLY A 199 12.84 -20.30 19.94
C GLY A 199 11.33 -20.06 20.06
N TYR A 200 10.51 -20.81 19.33
CA TYR A 200 9.05 -20.74 19.44
C TYR A 200 8.55 -21.25 20.81
N PRO A 201 7.43 -20.73 21.33
CA PRO A 201 6.77 -21.24 22.53
C PRO A 201 6.09 -22.59 22.26
N ASN A 202 6.90 -23.62 22.03
CA ASN A 202 6.45 -24.98 21.75
C ASN A 202 7.19 -26.02 22.61
N LEU A 203 6.61 -27.21 22.69
CA LEU A 203 7.13 -28.31 23.50
C LEU A 203 8.32 -29.05 22.86
N MET A 204 8.74 -28.68 21.64
CA MET A 204 9.85 -29.32 20.92
C MET A 204 11.21 -28.73 21.30
N SER A 205 11.23 -27.54 21.93
CA SER A 205 12.44 -26.89 22.43
C SER A 205 13.32 -27.77 23.34
N ILE A 206 12.72 -28.72 24.07
CA ILE A 206 13.45 -29.72 24.88
C ILE A 206 14.39 -30.61 24.04
N LEU A 207 14.14 -30.74 22.75
CA LEU A 207 14.91 -31.56 21.81
C LEU A 207 16.09 -30.81 21.20
N LYS A 208 16.30 -29.53 21.52
CA LYS A 208 17.42 -28.74 20.99
C LYS A 208 18.75 -29.34 21.46
N LYS A 209 19.66 -29.56 20.51
CA LYS A 209 21.01 -30.12 20.71
C LYS A 209 22.06 -29.24 20.04
N SER A 210 23.33 -29.60 20.19
CA SER A 210 24.44 -28.98 19.45
C SER A 210 24.51 -29.41 17.99
N TYR A 211 23.74 -30.43 17.61
CA TYR A 211 23.56 -30.90 16.24
C TYR A 211 22.09 -30.73 15.81
N PRO A 212 21.78 -30.74 14.51
CA PRO A 212 20.42 -30.56 14.02
C PRO A 212 19.46 -31.66 14.49
N VAL A 213 18.30 -31.23 14.98
CA VAL A 213 17.17 -32.09 15.31
C VAL A 213 15.94 -31.54 14.61
N TYR A 214 15.23 -32.41 13.91
CA TYR A 214 14.07 -32.09 13.08
C TYR A 214 12.84 -32.66 13.75
N ALA A 215 11.85 -31.85 14.13
CA ALA A 215 10.69 -32.38 14.84
C ALA A 215 9.35 -31.74 14.48
N LYS A 216 8.27 -32.51 14.70
CA LYS A 216 6.89 -32.03 14.69
C LYS A 216 6.03 -32.75 15.73
N THR A 217 5.21 -31.97 16.44
CA THR A 217 4.18 -32.47 17.35
C THR A 217 2.79 -32.52 16.70
N GLY A 218 1.94 -33.40 17.21
CA GLY A 218 0.51 -33.45 16.92
C GLY A 218 -0.29 -33.65 18.21
N THR A 219 -1.46 -33.01 18.29
CA THR A 219 -2.42 -33.20 19.38
C THR A 219 -3.83 -33.21 18.79
N SER A 220 -4.61 -34.26 19.03
CA SER A 220 -6.06 -34.28 18.76
C SER A 220 -6.84 -34.32 20.07
N ASP A 221 -8.12 -33.98 19.98
CA ASP A 221 -9.06 -33.97 21.10
C ASP A 221 -10.28 -34.87 20.86
N TRP A 222 -11.11 -35.00 21.89
CA TRP A 222 -12.36 -35.76 21.84
C TRP A 222 -13.51 -35.05 21.14
N GLY A 223 -13.35 -33.79 20.73
CA GLY A 223 -14.43 -32.95 20.22
C GLY A 223 -15.67 -33.04 21.12
N LYS A 224 -16.82 -33.31 20.49
CA LYS A 224 -18.10 -33.59 21.18
C LYS A 224 -18.29 -35.07 21.52
N ASP A 225 -17.53 -35.97 20.91
CA ASP A 225 -17.67 -37.42 21.07
C ASP A 225 -17.34 -37.88 22.50
N GLY A 226 -16.51 -37.10 23.21
CA GLY A 226 -16.17 -37.34 24.62
C GLY A 226 -17.32 -37.09 25.60
N LEU A 227 -18.30 -36.26 25.25
CA LEU A 227 -19.34 -35.81 26.17
C LEU A 227 -20.18 -36.97 26.72
N ARG A 228 -20.46 -37.98 25.89
CA ARG A 228 -21.20 -39.19 26.30
C ARG A 228 -20.48 -40.03 27.36
N TYR A 229 -19.17 -39.82 27.52
CA TYR A 229 -18.33 -40.50 28.52
C TYR A 229 -18.02 -39.61 29.73
N GLY A 230 -18.58 -38.39 29.79
CA GLY A 230 -18.26 -37.41 30.83
C GLY A 230 -16.91 -36.72 30.65
N ILE A 231 -16.36 -36.76 29.44
CA ILE A 231 -15.12 -36.07 29.08
C ILE A 231 -15.48 -34.64 28.62
N PRO A 232 -14.85 -33.58 29.18
CA PRO A 232 -15.13 -32.22 28.75
C PRO A 232 -14.86 -32.01 27.25
N GLU A 233 -15.70 -31.22 26.57
CA GLU A 233 -15.57 -30.93 25.14
C GLU A 233 -14.17 -30.38 24.80
N GLY A 234 -13.56 -30.90 23.74
CA GLY A 234 -12.24 -30.47 23.29
C GLY A 234 -11.07 -30.91 24.18
N SER A 235 -11.28 -31.83 25.12
CA SER A 235 -10.18 -32.39 25.91
C SER A 235 -9.23 -33.23 25.04
N ALA A 236 -7.93 -32.95 25.11
CA ALA A 236 -6.92 -33.65 24.33
C ALA A 236 -6.87 -35.17 24.64
N LYS A 237 -6.63 -35.99 23.61
CA LYS A 237 -6.62 -37.46 23.70
C LYS A 237 -5.36 -38.11 23.13
N ASP A 238 -4.91 -37.70 21.95
CA ASP A 238 -3.73 -38.28 21.29
C ASP A 238 -2.61 -37.25 21.22
N HIS A 239 -1.39 -37.71 21.46
CA HIS A 239 -0.18 -36.90 21.43
C HIS A 239 0.87 -37.59 20.56
N TRP A 240 1.25 -36.92 19.49
CA TRP A 240 2.26 -37.38 18.55
C TRP A 240 3.53 -36.54 18.65
N LEU A 241 4.67 -37.20 18.45
CA LEU A 241 5.95 -36.57 18.20
C LEU A 241 6.74 -37.40 17.20
N ALA A 242 7.04 -36.79 16.05
CA ALA A 242 8.05 -37.28 15.13
C ALA A 242 9.30 -36.41 15.30
N ALA A 243 10.45 -37.01 15.59
CA ALA A 243 11.71 -36.30 15.74
C ALA A 243 12.89 -37.13 15.23
N GLY A 244 13.76 -36.52 14.44
CA GLY A 244 14.89 -37.21 13.84
C GLY A 244 16.16 -36.38 13.75
N THR A 245 17.23 -37.06 13.34
CA THR A 245 18.56 -36.54 13.00
C THR A 245 18.91 -37.01 11.59
N SER A 246 20.14 -36.78 11.12
CA SER A 246 20.62 -37.33 9.84
C SER A 246 20.68 -38.86 9.76
N LYS A 247 20.47 -39.59 10.87
CA LYS A 247 20.59 -41.05 10.92
C LYS A 247 19.32 -41.78 11.36
N TYR A 248 18.51 -41.14 12.20
CA TYR A 248 17.35 -41.78 12.83
C TYR A 248 16.10 -40.91 12.75
N ILE A 249 14.94 -41.56 12.65
CA ILE A 249 13.62 -40.95 12.86
C ILE A 249 12.89 -41.72 13.96
N ASN A 250 12.48 -40.99 14.99
CA ASN A 250 11.73 -41.51 16.13
C ASN A 250 10.28 -41.02 16.01
N VAL A 251 9.32 -41.94 15.90
CA VAL A 251 7.89 -41.61 15.90
C VAL A 251 7.25 -42.22 17.14
N LEU A 252 6.63 -41.35 17.94
CA LEU A 252 5.96 -41.71 19.19
C LEU A 252 4.50 -41.27 19.12
N TRP A 253 3.60 -42.18 19.47
CA TRP A 253 2.24 -41.88 19.88
C TRP A 253 2.09 -42.17 21.37
N LEU A 254 1.39 -41.27 22.06
CA LEU A 254 0.92 -41.47 23.42
C LEU A 254 -0.53 -40.99 23.50
N GLY A 255 -1.43 -41.86 23.96
CA GLY A 255 -2.82 -41.49 24.18
C GLY A 255 -3.57 -42.58 24.92
N PHE A 256 -4.87 -42.63 24.67
CA PHE A 256 -5.79 -43.60 25.24
C PHE A 256 -6.34 -44.51 24.13
N ASP A 257 -6.56 -45.78 24.46
CA ASP A 257 -7.08 -46.75 23.49
C ASP A 257 -8.53 -46.44 23.12
N GLU A 258 -9.33 -46.04 24.11
CA GLU A 258 -10.72 -45.65 23.94
C GLU A 258 -11.14 -44.63 25.01
N ALA A 259 -12.34 -44.08 24.85
CA ALA A 259 -12.98 -43.26 25.88
C ALA A 259 -13.72 -44.17 26.85
N GLU A 260 -13.44 -44.01 28.14
CA GLU A 260 -14.02 -44.84 29.20
C GLU A 260 -14.79 -43.97 30.20
N LYS A 261 -16.07 -44.26 30.37
CA LYS A 261 -16.95 -43.51 31.28
C LYS A 261 -16.47 -43.66 32.72
N GLY A 262 -16.34 -42.53 33.42
CA GLY A 262 -15.89 -42.50 34.81
C GLY A 262 -14.38 -42.62 35.02
N LEU A 263 -13.60 -42.81 33.95
CA LEU A 263 -12.14 -42.77 33.98
C LEU A 263 -11.59 -41.53 33.28
N ARG A 264 -10.39 -41.09 33.67
CA ARG A 264 -9.71 -39.95 33.05
C ARG A 264 -8.97 -40.39 31.78
N THR A 265 -9.73 -40.67 30.72
CA THR A 265 -9.25 -41.00 29.37
C THR A 265 -9.02 -39.75 28.50
N TRP A 266 -8.53 -38.68 29.13
CA TRP A 266 -8.17 -37.40 28.50
C TRP A 266 -7.00 -36.75 29.21
N SER A 267 -6.28 -35.86 28.52
CA SER A 267 -5.08 -35.21 29.02
C SER A 267 -5.38 -33.84 29.62
N SER A 268 -5.04 -33.65 30.89
CA SER A 268 -5.09 -32.33 31.53
C SER A 268 -3.98 -31.42 31.03
N MET A 269 -4.13 -30.10 31.21
CA MET A 269 -3.09 -29.14 30.84
C MET A 269 -1.77 -29.39 31.58
N SER A 270 -1.83 -29.78 32.86
CA SER A 270 -0.64 -30.18 33.63
C SER A 270 0.08 -31.38 33.00
N TRP A 271 -0.67 -32.37 32.51
CA TRP A 271 -0.10 -33.53 31.83
C TRP A 271 0.56 -33.15 30.49
N ILE A 272 -0.10 -32.29 29.72
CA ILE A 272 0.44 -31.77 28.45
C ILE A 272 1.74 -31.00 28.70
N ASN A 273 1.75 -30.11 29.70
CA ASN A 273 2.90 -29.29 30.08
C ASN A 273 4.05 -30.12 30.68
N ALA A 274 3.77 -31.27 31.27
CA ALA A 274 4.82 -32.20 31.73
C ALA A 274 5.67 -32.74 30.57
N ASN A 275 5.18 -32.62 29.33
CA ASN A 275 5.85 -32.94 28.08
C ASN A 275 6.49 -34.34 28.08
N VAL A 276 5.72 -35.34 28.50
CA VAL A 276 6.19 -36.74 28.61
C VAL A 276 6.72 -37.25 27.27
N LYS A 277 6.02 -36.94 26.16
CA LYS A 277 6.47 -37.31 24.80
C LYS A 277 7.85 -36.74 24.46
N GLY A 278 8.08 -35.46 24.76
CA GLY A 278 9.37 -34.80 24.52
C GLY A 278 10.49 -35.40 25.36
N LYS A 279 10.21 -35.74 26.62
CA LYS A 279 11.18 -36.41 27.51
C LYS A 279 11.56 -37.79 26.98
N ILE A 280 10.59 -38.62 26.60
CA ILE A 280 10.85 -39.96 26.04
C ILE A 280 11.74 -39.85 24.80
N VAL A 281 11.39 -38.99 23.86
CA VAL A 281 12.16 -38.81 22.62
C VAL A 281 13.54 -38.21 22.89
N ASN A 282 13.68 -37.29 23.86
CA ASN A 282 14.99 -36.77 24.25
C ASN A 282 15.90 -37.86 24.83
N GLU A 283 15.36 -38.82 25.59
CA GLU A 283 16.14 -39.98 26.04
C GLU A 283 16.56 -40.88 24.87
N LEU A 284 15.67 -41.12 23.89
CA LEU A 284 16.04 -41.84 22.66
C LEU A 284 17.17 -41.15 21.91
N LEU A 285 17.12 -39.81 21.79
CA LEU A 285 18.19 -39.03 21.16
C LEU A 285 19.50 -39.17 21.94
N LYS A 286 19.49 -39.15 23.27
CA LYS A 286 20.69 -39.39 24.10
C LYS A 286 21.26 -40.79 23.89
N THR A 287 20.41 -41.82 23.75
CA THR A 287 20.88 -43.17 23.42
C THR A 287 21.52 -43.21 22.03
N GLN A 288 20.93 -42.52 21.05
CA GLN A 288 21.49 -42.40 19.70
C GLN A 288 22.81 -41.63 19.70
N GLU A 289 23.00 -40.62 20.56
CA GLU A 289 24.30 -39.96 20.76
C GLU A 289 25.39 -40.94 21.17
N VAL A 290 25.08 -41.90 22.05
CA VAL A 290 26.04 -42.93 22.48
C VAL A 290 26.35 -43.88 21.32
N ILE A 291 25.32 -44.38 20.62
CA ILE A 291 25.49 -45.32 19.50
C ILE A 291 26.34 -44.72 18.37
N GLU A 292 26.10 -43.44 18.05
CA GLU A 292 26.75 -42.78 16.92
C GLU A 292 28.01 -42.00 17.31
N ASN A 293 28.42 -42.06 18.58
CA ASN A 293 29.48 -41.22 19.14
C ASN A 293 29.28 -39.73 18.78
N ARG A 294 28.03 -39.26 18.88
CA ARG A 294 27.57 -37.91 18.53
C ARG A 294 27.84 -37.46 17.07
N ASN A 295 28.18 -38.39 16.18
CA ASN A 295 28.41 -38.09 14.78
C ASN A 295 27.07 -37.92 14.03
N PHE A 296 26.46 -36.75 14.18
CA PHE A 296 25.30 -36.30 13.42
C PHE A 296 25.66 -35.04 12.64
N THR A 297 25.36 -35.05 11.36
CA THR A 297 25.53 -33.90 10.46
C THR A 297 24.17 -33.31 10.08
N SER A 298 24.17 -32.09 9.54
CA SER A 298 22.98 -31.56 8.88
C SER A 298 22.61 -32.40 7.66
N ILE A 299 21.31 -32.49 7.37
CA ILE A 299 20.84 -33.06 6.11
C ILE A 299 21.47 -32.26 4.97
N GLN A 300 22.05 -32.96 3.99
CA GLN A 300 22.71 -32.33 2.86
C GLN A 300 21.68 -31.59 2.00
N ARG A 301 21.99 -30.33 1.67
CA ARG A 301 21.17 -29.50 0.79
C ARG A 301 21.27 -30.03 -0.65
N PRO A 302 20.15 -30.40 -1.29
CA PRO A 302 20.15 -30.77 -2.71
C PRO A 302 20.57 -29.59 -3.59
N SER A 303 21.25 -29.86 -4.71
CA SER A 303 21.70 -28.83 -5.67
C SER A 303 20.53 -28.06 -6.32
N GLY A 304 19.34 -28.65 -6.34
CA GLY A 304 18.09 -28.00 -6.78
C GLY A 304 17.49 -27.03 -5.76
N VAL A 305 18.08 -26.82 -4.59
CA VAL A 305 17.64 -25.81 -3.61
C VAL A 305 18.56 -24.59 -3.67
N VAL A 306 18.00 -23.43 -3.97
CA VAL A 306 18.73 -22.15 -4.07
C VAL A 306 18.20 -21.13 -3.05
N ASP A 307 19.00 -20.12 -2.74
CA ASP A 307 18.58 -18.98 -1.93
C ASP A 307 17.97 -17.91 -2.84
N ILE A 308 16.90 -17.28 -2.38
CA ILE A 308 16.35 -16.06 -2.99
C ILE A 308 16.31 -14.96 -1.93
N THR A 309 16.52 -13.72 -2.37
CA THR A 309 16.30 -12.51 -1.56
C THR A 309 15.27 -11.66 -2.30
N HIS A 310 14.15 -11.38 -1.64
CA HIS A 310 12.97 -10.78 -2.26
C HIS A 310 12.26 -9.83 -1.31
N ILE A 311 11.29 -9.09 -1.83
CA ILE A 311 10.42 -8.25 -0.99
C ILE A 311 9.55 -9.13 -0.09
N LEU A 312 9.60 -8.88 1.23
CA LEU A 312 8.81 -9.55 2.25
C LEU A 312 7.31 -9.47 1.91
N GLY A 313 6.59 -10.58 2.05
CA GLY A 313 5.15 -10.60 1.84
C GLY A 313 4.68 -10.71 0.39
N THR A 314 5.59 -10.58 -0.60
CA THR A 314 5.23 -10.73 -2.02
C THR A 314 5.17 -12.19 -2.46
N PHE A 315 4.17 -12.52 -3.28
CA PHE A 315 4.05 -13.79 -3.99
C PHE A 315 3.18 -13.61 -5.26
N PRO A 316 3.66 -13.91 -6.49
CA PRO A 316 5.02 -14.36 -6.84
C PRO A 316 6.11 -13.43 -6.30
N TYR A 317 7.31 -13.99 -6.06
CA TYR A 317 8.37 -13.27 -5.39
C TYR A 317 8.92 -12.13 -6.26
N ALA A 318 9.02 -10.94 -5.68
CA ALA A 318 9.48 -9.75 -6.37
C ALA A 318 10.95 -9.40 -6.06
N ASN A 319 11.65 -8.89 -7.07
CA ASN A 319 12.97 -8.28 -6.94
C ASN A 319 12.94 -7.13 -5.94
N ILE A 320 14.04 -6.94 -5.21
CA ILE A 320 14.21 -5.79 -4.33
C ILE A 320 14.24 -4.50 -5.17
N ILE A 321 13.63 -3.45 -4.64
CA ILE A 321 13.66 -2.11 -5.24
C ILE A 321 14.88 -1.37 -4.67
N GLU A 322 15.60 -0.65 -5.52
CA GLU A 322 16.77 0.13 -5.11
C GLU A 322 16.41 1.11 -3.97
N ASN A 323 17.24 1.16 -2.93
CA ASN A 323 17.04 2.03 -1.75
C ASN A 323 15.75 1.79 -0.95
N MET A 324 15.07 0.64 -1.10
CA MET A 324 13.92 0.30 -0.27
C MET A 324 14.32 0.03 1.20
N ASN A 325 13.35 0.13 2.10
CA ASN A 325 13.56 -0.20 3.52
C ASN A 325 14.03 -1.66 3.68
N SER A 326 15.18 -1.86 4.34
CA SER A 326 15.75 -3.18 4.58
C SER A 326 14.86 -4.10 5.42
N ASP A 327 13.97 -3.56 6.25
CA ASP A 327 13.01 -4.36 7.03
C ASP A 327 11.98 -5.08 6.15
N LEU A 328 11.81 -4.63 4.90
CA LEU A 328 10.94 -5.24 3.89
C LEU A 328 11.69 -6.21 2.98
N ILE A 329 12.96 -6.52 3.27
CA ILE A 329 13.76 -7.48 2.50
C ILE A 329 13.87 -8.77 3.30
N THR A 330 13.64 -9.91 2.66
CA THR A 330 13.79 -11.21 3.30
C THR A 330 14.46 -12.22 2.39
N SER A 331 15.03 -13.27 2.99
CA SER A 331 15.68 -14.36 2.26
C SER A 331 15.15 -15.71 2.70
N GLY A 332 15.05 -16.62 1.74
CA GLY A 332 14.55 -17.97 1.95
C GLY A 332 15.10 -18.97 0.96
N LEU A 333 14.89 -20.24 1.28
CA LEU A 333 15.26 -21.37 0.42
C LEU A 333 14.07 -21.74 -0.45
N ILE A 334 14.34 -22.03 -1.72
CA ILE A 334 13.33 -22.40 -2.72
C ILE A 334 13.87 -23.47 -3.67
N LYS A 335 12.97 -24.22 -4.30
CA LYS A 335 13.32 -25.06 -5.46
C LYS A 335 13.77 -24.16 -6.62
N LYS A 336 14.87 -24.53 -7.26
CA LYS A 336 15.50 -23.77 -8.35
C LYS A 336 14.54 -23.47 -9.49
N ASP A 337 13.64 -24.41 -9.80
CA ASP A 337 12.64 -24.27 -10.87
C ASP A 337 11.64 -23.12 -10.62
N PHE A 338 11.54 -22.64 -9.37
CA PHE A 338 10.66 -21.54 -8.97
C PHE A 338 11.43 -20.30 -8.48
N ALA A 339 12.75 -20.27 -8.64
CA ALA A 339 13.61 -19.23 -8.04
C ALA A 339 13.63 -17.90 -8.81
N THR A 340 12.99 -17.82 -9.97
CA THR A 340 12.93 -16.60 -10.77
C THR A 340 12.08 -15.55 -10.06
N LEU A 341 12.67 -14.39 -9.81
CA LEU A 341 11.99 -13.23 -9.25
C LEU A 341 11.42 -12.36 -10.38
N GLY A 342 10.19 -11.89 -10.20
CA GLY A 342 9.57 -10.90 -11.08
C GLY A 342 9.81 -9.48 -10.59
N ASP A 343 9.40 -8.48 -11.37
CA ASP A 343 9.34 -7.11 -10.88
C ASP A 343 8.16 -6.93 -9.95
N PHE A 344 8.32 -6.10 -8.91
CA PHE A 344 7.21 -5.79 -8.02
C PHE A 344 6.09 -5.11 -8.80
N GLN A 345 4.95 -5.81 -8.92
CA GLN A 345 3.74 -5.26 -9.49
C GLN A 345 2.87 -4.73 -8.37
N ILE A 346 2.43 -3.49 -8.51
CA ILE A 346 1.42 -2.88 -7.65
C ILE A 346 0.11 -2.76 -8.42
N ASP A 347 -1.00 -2.98 -7.72
CA ASP A 347 -2.32 -2.80 -8.30
C ASP A 347 -2.51 -1.36 -8.76
N ILE A 348 -3.16 -1.17 -9.91
CA ILE A 348 -3.48 0.16 -10.41
C ILE A 348 -4.64 0.71 -9.56
N PRO A 349 -4.60 1.99 -9.13
CA PRO A 349 -5.72 2.62 -8.44
C PRO A 349 -7.04 2.48 -9.22
N GLU A 350 -8.16 2.46 -8.49
CA GLU A 350 -9.50 2.36 -9.08
C GLU A 350 -9.79 3.46 -10.12
N THR A 351 -10.81 3.23 -10.95
CA THR A 351 -11.16 4.16 -12.04
C THR A 351 -11.68 5.48 -11.49
N LEU A 352 -11.13 6.60 -11.97
CA LEU A 352 -11.65 7.93 -11.74
C LEU A 352 -12.90 8.17 -12.60
N GLU A 353 -14.01 8.54 -11.97
CA GLU A 353 -15.29 8.79 -12.64
C GLU A 353 -15.37 10.20 -13.24
N THR A 354 -15.08 11.23 -12.43
CA THR A 354 -15.27 12.63 -12.84
C THR A 354 -14.12 13.52 -12.43
N ALA A 355 -13.78 14.49 -13.29
CA ALA A 355 -12.90 15.61 -12.99
C ALA A 355 -13.51 16.91 -13.52
N GLU A 356 -13.67 17.88 -12.63
CA GLU A 356 -14.03 19.26 -12.96
C GLU A 356 -12.79 20.13 -12.78
N ALA A 357 -12.56 21.07 -13.70
CA ALA A 357 -11.41 21.94 -13.66
C ALA A 357 -11.84 23.39 -13.85
N SER A 358 -11.28 24.28 -13.04
CA SER A 358 -11.46 25.72 -13.12
C SER A 358 -10.11 26.42 -12.97
N ILE A 359 -10.02 27.65 -13.46
CA ILE A 359 -8.79 28.42 -13.39
C ILE A 359 -9.07 29.87 -13.03
N ILE A 360 -8.26 30.40 -12.12
CA ILE A 360 -8.23 31.80 -11.74
C ILE A 360 -6.85 32.36 -12.08
N LYS A 361 -6.82 33.40 -12.90
CA LYS A 361 -5.63 34.18 -13.22
C LYS A 361 -5.59 35.46 -12.39
N THR A 362 -4.46 35.70 -11.75
CA THR A 362 -4.14 36.97 -11.06
C THR A 362 -3.03 37.70 -11.82
N ARG A 363 -2.54 38.84 -11.27
CA ARG A 363 -1.50 39.65 -11.92
C ARG A 363 -0.24 38.83 -12.26
N ASN A 364 0.19 37.96 -11.35
CA ASN A 364 1.47 37.26 -11.47
C ASN A 364 1.35 35.73 -11.53
N THR A 365 0.26 35.16 -11.03
CA THR A 365 0.13 33.71 -10.84
C THR A 365 -1.22 33.21 -11.34
N ASN A 366 -1.18 32.08 -12.03
CA ASN A 366 -2.36 31.32 -12.44
C ASN A 366 -2.56 30.18 -11.46
N LYS A 367 -3.82 29.93 -11.08
CA LYS A 367 -4.19 28.84 -10.18
C LYS A 367 -5.27 28.00 -10.84
N VAL A 368 -4.93 26.76 -11.17
CA VAL A 368 -5.89 25.76 -11.63
C VAL A 368 -6.35 24.95 -10.42
N THR A 369 -7.67 24.85 -10.25
CA THR A 369 -8.30 24.02 -9.23
C THR A 369 -9.05 22.90 -9.93
N VAL A 370 -8.67 21.66 -9.61
CA VAL A 370 -9.27 20.44 -10.15
C VAL A 370 -9.98 19.70 -9.02
N LYS A 371 -11.28 19.49 -9.18
CA LYS A 371 -12.11 18.72 -8.25
C LYS A 371 -12.42 17.35 -8.84
N LEU A 372 -11.99 16.31 -8.14
CA LEU A 372 -12.14 14.91 -8.54
C LEU A 372 -13.30 14.25 -7.78
N SER A 373 -13.86 13.16 -8.31
CA SER A 373 -14.70 12.26 -7.50
C SER A 373 -13.89 11.67 -6.34
N GLU A 374 -14.56 11.34 -5.24
CA GLU A 374 -13.89 10.67 -4.10
C GLU A 374 -13.35 9.30 -4.50
N TYR A 375 -12.22 8.91 -3.95
CA TYR A 375 -11.66 7.58 -4.17
C TYR A 375 -12.56 6.52 -3.49
N PRO A 376 -12.95 5.42 -4.18
CA PRO A 376 -13.94 4.48 -3.63
C PRO A 376 -13.53 3.78 -2.33
N ASN A 377 -12.22 3.58 -2.11
CA ASN A 377 -11.68 2.98 -0.89
C ASN A 377 -10.80 3.95 -0.09
N PRO A 378 -11.38 4.77 0.81
CA PRO A 378 -10.62 5.74 1.62
C PRO A 378 -9.48 5.14 2.45
N GLY A 379 -9.53 3.83 2.74
CA GLY A 379 -8.47 3.13 3.47
C GLY A 379 -7.12 3.10 2.75
N ASP A 380 -7.13 3.13 1.42
CA ASP A 380 -5.90 3.11 0.61
C ASP A 380 -5.27 4.51 0.48
N MET A 381 -5.99 5.55 0.92
CA MET A 381 -5.52 6.93 0.93
C MET A 381 -4.70 7.29 2.17
N VAL A 382 -4.52 6.34 3.08
CA VAL A 382 -3.62 6.46 4.24
C VAL A 382 -2.58 5.36 4.21
N VAL A 383 -1.42 5.61 4.81
CA VAL A 383 -0.41 4.56 4.96
C VAL A 383 -0.99 3.46 5.83
N ALA A 384 -1.01 2.24 5.31
CA ALA A 384 -1.58 1.10 6.02
C ALA A 384 -0.90 0.89 7.38
N PRO A 385 -1.66 0.55 8.44
CA PRO A 385 -1.05 0.23 9.73
C PRO A 385 -0.30 -1.11 9.68
N GLY A 386 0.62 -1.31 10.63
CA GLY A 386 1.28 -2.60 10.85
C GLY A 386 0.35 -3.72 11.33
N SER A 387 -0.95 -3.43 11.47
CA SER A 387 -2.01 -4.38 11.77
C SER A 387 -2.96 -4.56 10.58
N ILE A 388 -3.72 -5.65 10.59
CA ILE A 388 -4.78 -5.90 9.62
C ILE A 388 -6.01 -6.40 10.36
N ASP A 389 -7.13 -5.74 10.12
CA ASP A 389 -8.43 -6.20 10.56
C ASP A 389 -8.98 -7.20 9.54
N MET A 390 -9.47 -8.32 10.04
CA MET A 390 -9.91 -9.47 9.26
C MET A 390 -11.32 -9.84 9.69
N GLU A 391 -12.21 -9.99 8.73
CA GLU A 391 -13.60 -10.38 8.96
C GLU A 391 -13.97 -11.56 8.06
N LEU A 392 -14.69 -12.52 8.64
CA LEU A 392 -15.34 -13.60 7.92
C LEU A 392 -16.82 -13.63 8.28
N ILE A 393 -17.66 -13.65 7.25
CA ILE A 393 -19.09 -13.92 7.34
C ILE A 393 -19.34 -15.32 6.76
N ALA A 394 -19.78 -16.26 7.60
CA ALA A 394 -20.02 -17.66 7.24
C ALA A 394 -21.42 -18.10 7.71
N GLY A 395 -22.40 -18.04 6.81
CA GLY A 395 -23.81 -18.18 7.18
C GLY A 395 -24.20 -17.10 8.19
N ASN A 396 -24.66 -17.51 9.38
CA ASN A 396 -25.03 -16.59 10.46
C ASN A 396 -23.86 -16.26 11.42
N GLN A 397 -22.65 -16.73 11.14
CA GLN A 397 -21.48 -16.47 11.97
C GLN A 397 -20.68 -15.29 11.41
N VAL A 398 -20.34 -14.34 12.29
CA VAL A 398 -19.40 -13.27 12.00
C VAL A 398 -18.20 -13.43 12.91
N VAL A 399 -17.02 -13.57 12.33
CA VAL A 399 -15.76 -13.71 13.06
C VAL A 399 -14.86 -12.54 12.70
N ARG A 400 -14.50 -11.75 13.70
CA ARG A 400 -13.58 -10.62 13.58
C ARG A 400 -12.29 -10.91 14.31
N ALA A 401 -11.19 -10.46 13.74
CA ALA A 401 -9.88 -10.57 14.35
C ALA A 401 -8.96 -9.46 13.83
N THR A 402 -7.96 -9.11 14.64
CA THR A 402 -6.89 -8.21 14.23
C THR A 402 -5.58 -8.97 14.32
N GLY A 403 -4.78 -8.90 13.26
CA GLY A 403 -3.48 -9.57 13.15
C GLY A 403 -2.38 -8.60 12.75
N LYS A 404 -1.15 -9.12 12.64
CA LYS A 404 -0.01 -8.36 12.11
C LYS A 404 -0.12 -8.27 10.59
N ARG A 405 0.23 -7.11 10.03
CA ARG A 405 0.52 -6.93 8.60
C ARG A 405 2.03 -7.01 8.43
N LEU A 406 2.52 -7.80 7.49
CA LEU A 406 3.97 -7.90 7.21
C LEU A 406 4.39 -7.13 5.97
N PHE A 407 3.43 -6.76 5.13
CA PHE A 407 3.69 -6.00 3.94
C PHE A 407 2.45 -5.20 3.53
N ASP A 408 2.69 -3.99 3.05
CA ASP A 408 1.70 -3.21 2.33
C ASP A 408 2.40 -2.37 1.27
N PRO A 409 1.85 -2.26 0.05
CA PRO A 409 2.47 -1.45 -0.99
C PRO A 409 2.62 0.04 -0.61
N SER A 410 1.75 0.57 0.27
CA SER A 410 1.83 1.95 0.75
C SER A 410 3.09 2.23 1.58
N TRP A 411 3.76 1.20 2.09
CA TRP A 411 5.03 1.37 2.82
C TRP A 411 6.21 1.63 1.88
N ILE A 412 6.08 1.27 0.61
CA ILE A 412 7.06 1.55 -0.43
C ILE A 412 6.68 2.85 -1.14
N TYR A 413 5.48 2.90 -1.73
CA TYR A 413 5.09 3.98 -2.64
C TYR A 413 4.25 5.08 -2.00
N GLY A 414 4.03 5.03 -0.68
CA GLY A 414 3.06 5.91 -0.03
C GLY A 414 1.62 5.52 -0.40
N PRO A 415 0.62 6.18 0.19
CA PRO A 415 -0.78 5.88 -0.09
C PRO A 415 -1.23 6.48 -1.44
N ILE A 416 -2.47 6.16 -1.82
CA ILE A 416 -3.11 6.76 -2.99
C ILE A 416 -3.45 8.24 -2.71
N ARG A 417 -3.28 9.06 -3.74
CA ARG A 417 -3.50 10.51 -3.75
C ARG A 417 -4.36 10.93 -4.94
N TYR A 418 -5.01 12.06 -4.79
CA TYR A 418 -5.67 12.78 -5.86
C TYR A 418 -4.62 13.51 -6.70
N GLY A 419 -4.52 13.20 -7.98
CA GLY A 419 -3.56 13.80 -8.88
C GLY A 419 -4.22 14.67 -9.93
N ALA A 420 -3.59 15.79 -10.27
CA ALA A 420 -3.96 16.60 -11.41
C ALA A 420 -2.74 16.94 -12.25
N SER A 421 -2.92 17.08 -13.56
CA SER A 421 -1.93 17.61 -14.47
C SER A 421 -2.49 18.75 -15.30
N VAL A 422 -1.65 19.75 -15.62
CA VAL A 422 -1.98 20.88 -16.50
C VAL A 422 -0.88 21.02 -17.54
N LYS A 423 -1.28 21.04 -18.82
CA LYS A 423 -0.36 21.30 -19.93
C LYS A 423 -0.33 22.79 -20.27
N VAL A 424 0.82 23.43 -20.07
CA VAL A 424 1.07 24.86 -20.33
C VAL A 424 2.28 24.98 -21.25
N ASN A 425 2.11 25.57 -22.45
CA ASN A 425 3.21 25.89 -23.36
C ASN A 425 4.21 24.73 -23.59
N ASN A 426 3.68 23.53 -23.85
CA ASN A 426 4.40 22.24 -24.00
C ASN A 426 5.01 21.61 -22.73
N ASN A 427 4.90 22.25 -21.57
CA ASN A 427 5.28 21.66 -20.29
C ASN A 427 4.05 21.06 -19.59
N THR A 428 4.22 19.94 -18.90
CA THR A 428 3.17 19.34 -18.07
C THR A 428 3.54 19.54 -16.61
N LEU A 429 2.71 20.28 -15.88
CA LEU A 429 2.79 20.40 -14.43
C LEU A 429 1.91 19.33 -13.80
N VAL A 430 2.35 18.72 -12.72
CA VAL A 430 1.63 17.64 -12.04
C VAL A 430 1.71 17.86 -10.54
N GLU A 431 0.57 17.75 -9.86
CA GLU A 431 0.48 17.84 -8.40
C GLU A 431 -0.34 16.70 -7.84
N LEU A 432 0.00 16.29 -6.61
CA LEU A 432 -0.73 15.30 -5.83
C LEU A 432 -1.27 15.95 -4.55
N SER A 433 -2.47 15.55 -4.13
CA SER A 433 -3.17 16.08 -2.96
C SER A 433 -3.77 14.94 -2.14
N PRO A 434 -3.84 15.06 -0.81
CA PRO A 434 -4.66 14.17 0.02
C PRO A 434 -6.16 14.52 -0.05
N SER A 435 -6.53 15.64 -0.69
CA SER A 435 -7.90 16.10 -0.87
C SER A 435 -8.36 15.93 -2.32
N SER A 436 -9.66 15.66 -2.52
CA SER A 436 -10.27 15.56 -3.85
C SER A 436 -10.22 16.86 -4.64
N THR A 437 -9.81 17.97 -4.01
CA THR A 437 -9.44 19.22 -4.66
C THR A 437 -7.91 19.33 -4.77
N VAL A 438 -7.41 19.34 -6.00
CA VAL A 438 -5.99 19.52 -6.34
C VAL A 438 -5.79 20.93 -6.90
N GLU A 439 -4.78 21.64 -6.41
CA GLU A 439 -4.47 23.00 -6.86
C GLU A 439 -3.08 23.05 -7.48
N ILE A 440 -2.97 23.57 -8.71
CA ILE A 440 -1.72 23.74 -9.44
C ILE A 440 -1.52 25.23 -9.68
N SER A 441 -0.43 25.78 -9.15
CA SER A 441 -0.06 27.19 -9.35
C SER A 441 1.14 27.30 -10.29
N PHE A 442 1.08 28.23 -11.24
CA PHE A 442 2.19 28.50 -12.14
C PHE A 442 2.19 29.94 -12.63
N ASP A 443 3.39 30.46 -12.88
CA ASP A 443 3.59 31.81 -13.41
C ASP A 443 3.66 31.78 -14.94
N GLY A 444 3.41 32.93 -15.56
CA GLY A 444 3.48 33.11 -17.01
C GLY A 444 2.13 33.35 -17.69
N ASN A 445 2.18 33.63 -18.99
CA ASN A 445 1.00 33.94 -19.79
C ASN A 445 0.32 32.66 -20.31
N ILE A 446 -1.01 32.67 -20.27
CA ILE A 446 -1.87 31.66 -20.88
C ILE A 446 -2.29 32.20 -22.24
N GLU A 447 -1.71 31.66 -23.30
CA GLU A 447 -1.97 32.10 -24.69
C GLU A 447 -2.96 31.19 -25.41
N THR A 448 -3.18 29.98 -24.88
CA THR A 448 -3.99 28.92 -25.51
C THR A 448 -4.87 28.21 -24.49
N ASN A 449 -5.76 27.35 -24.98
CA ASN A 449 -6.58 26.49 -24.13
C ASN A 449 -5.71 25.56 -23.29
N LEU A 450 -6.13 25.30 -22.06
CA LEU A 450 -5.41 24.45 -21.14
C LEU A 450 -6.03 23.05 -21.12
N GLU A 451 -5.20 22.04 -21.35
CA GLU A 451 -5.57 20.65 -21.12
C GLU A 451 -5.27 20.30 -19.66
N VAL A 452 -6.29 19.92 -18.92
CA VAL A 452 -6.24 19.59 -17.49
C VAL A 452 -6.76 18.18 -17.29
N CYS A 453 -6.00 17.30 -16.66
CA CYS A 453 -6.40 15.92 -16.41
C CYS A 453 -6.39 15.61 -14.92
N GLY A 454 -7.41 14.91 -14.44
CA GLY A 454 -7.44 14.31 -13.10
C GLY A 454 -7.13 12.81 -13.15
N PHE A 455 -6.55 12.27 -12.07
CA PHE A 455 -6.31 10.83 -11.87
C PHE A 455 -6.10 10.52 -10.38
N TYR A 456 -6.08 9.25 -10.00
CA TYR A 456 -5.54 8.78 -8.72
C TYR A 456 -4.18 8.12 -8.94
N ALA A 457 -3.24 8.33 -8.02
CA ALA A 457 -1.90 7.74 -8.12
C ALA A 457 -1.29 7.47 -6.75
N TYR A 458 -0.31 6.56 -6.69
CA TYR A 458 0.52 6.41 -5.50
C TYR A 458 1.45 7.62 -5.32
N GLU A 459 1.55 8.10 -4.08
CA GLU A 459 2.28 9.32 -3.71
C GLU A 459 3.72 9.39 -4.23
N LYS A 460 4.43 8.26 -4.23
CA LYS A 460 5.83 8.15 -4.66
C LYS A 460 6.02 7.37 -5.96
N HIS A 461 4.93 7.01 -6.64
CA HIS A 461 4.98 6.23 -7.88
C HIS A 461 3.83 6.59 -8.83
N ILE A 462 3.96 7.79 -9.41
CA ILE A 462 2.88 8.41 -10.20
C ILE A 462 2.52 7.67 -11.49
N GLU A 463 3.43 6.85 -12.02
CA GLU A 463 3.18 6.03 -13.20
C GLU A 463 2.16 4.92 -12.93
N SER A 464 2.04 4.47 -11.67
CA SER A 464 0.97 3.58 -11.21
C SER A 464 -0.26 4.42 -10.86
N ARG A 465 -0.96 4.86 -11.91
CA ARG A 465 -2.15 5.72 -11.81
C ARG A 465 -3.36 5.12 -12.51
N SER A 466 -4.54 5.56 -12.07
CA SER A 466 -5.82 5.27 -12.70
C SER A 466 -5.88 5.79 -14.15
N ASN A 467 -7.01 5.58 -14.81
CA ASN A 467 -7.38 6.37 -15.99
C ASN A 467 -7.31 7.87 -15.71
N GLN A 468 -7.11 8.64 -16.78
CA GLN A 468 -7.18 10.09 -16.74
C GLN A 468 -8.55 10.57 -17.22
N VAL A 469 -9.12 11.55 -16.51
CA VAL A 469 -10.30 12.28 -16.96
C VAL A 469 -9.85 13.70 -17.31
N CYS A 470 -9.78 14.00 -18.61
CA CYS A 470 -9.26 15.27 -19.11
C CYS A 470 -10.37 16.25 -19.51
N LYS A 471 -10.12 17.53 -19.27
CA LYS A 471 -10.94 18.67 -19.66
C LYS A 471 -10.07 19.71 -20.34
N VAL A 472 -10.65 20.35 -21.35
CA VAL A 472 -10.03 21.52 -21.98
C VAL A 472 -10.72 22.75 -21.42
N ILE A 473 -9.95 23.60 -20.74
CA ILE A 473 -10.40 24.93 -20.33
C ILE A 473 -10.10 25.88 -21.48
N ALA A 474 -11.14 26.41 -22.12
CA ALA A 474 -10.95 27.41 -23.16
C ALA A 474 -10.39 28.71 -22.55
N LEU A 475 -9.50 29.40 -23.27
CA LEU A 475 -8.95 30.68 -22.79
C LEU A 475 -10.05 31.70 -22.47
N GLU A 476 -11.18 31.63 -23.17
CA GLU A 476 -12.34 32.50 -22.96
C GLU A 476 -13.02 32.29 -21.60
N ASP A 477 -12.96 31.07 -21.06
CA ASP A 477 -13.61 30.69 -19.79
C ASP A 477 -12.70 30.93 -18.57
N VAL A 478 -11.48 31.41 -18.78
CA VAL A 478 -10.54 31.75 -17.70
C VAL A 478 -11.08 32.91 -16.88
N LEU A 479 -11.20 32.72 -15.56
CA LEU A 479 -11.54 33.80 -14.63
C LEU A 479 -10.30 34.65 -14.35
N VAL A 480 -10.44 35.97 -14.44
CA VAL A 480 -9.36 36.93 -14.17
C VAL A 480 -9.79 37.87 -13.06
N THR A 481 -8.95 38.00 -12.04
CA THR A 481 -9.12 39.05 -11.02
C THR A 481 -8.44 40.32 -11.50
N VAL A 482 -9.22 41.39 -11.73
CA VAL A 482 -8.69 42.68 -12.21
C VAL A 482 -7.83 43.31 -11.11
N PRO A 483 -6.50 43.45 -11.32
CA PRO A 483 -5.61 44.02 -10.32
C PRO A 483 -5.89 45.50 -10.05
N HIS A 484 -5.37 45.99 -8.92
CA HIS A 484 -5.20 47.42 -8.73
C HIS A 484 -3.95 47.90 -9.48
N PHE A 485 -4.11 48.82 -10.42
CA PHE A 485 -3.00 49.45 -11.14
C PHE A 485 -2.77 50.85 -10.61
N THR A 486 -1.52 51.19 -10.31
CA THR A 486 -1.14 52.56 -9.92
C THR A 486 -0.89 53.41 -11.16
N GLU A 487 -0.20 52.85 -12.15
CA GLU A 487 0.19 53.52 -13.39
C GLU A 487 -0.61 53.00 -14.59
N LEU A 488 -0.94 53.87 -15.55
CA LEU A 488 -1.67 53.48 -16.75
C LEU A 488 -0.89 52.46 -17.61
N ALA A 489 0.45 52.55 -17.62
CA ALA A 489 1.30 51.63 -18.38
C ALA A 489 1.18 50.17 -17.90
N ASP A 490 1.06 49.95 -16.59
CA ASP A 490 0.88 48.62 -16.01
C ASP A 490 -0.48 48.01 -16.42
N PHE A 491 -1.53 48.85 -16.45
CA PHE A 491 -2.84 48.45 -16.93
C PHE A 491 -2.80 48.07 -18.41
N ASP A 492 -2.16 48.88 -19.24
CA ASP A 492 -2.04 48.64 -20.68
C ASP A 492 -1.30 47.33 -20.97
N GLN A 493 -0.20 47.07 -20.25
CA GLN A 493 0.54 45.82 -20.37
C GLN A 493 -0.33 44.62 -19.98
N TRP A 494 -1.04 44.69 -18.86
CA TRP A 494 -1.94 43.62 -18.41
C TRP A 494 -3.08 43.37 -19.41
N ALA A 495 -3.72 44.42 -19.91
CA ALA A 495 -4.80 44.31 -20.88
C ALA A 495 -4.33 43.69 -22.20
N ALA A 496 -3.12 44.03 -22.65
CA ALA A 496 -2.50 43.42 -23.82
C ALA A 496 -2.28 41.91 -23.62
N THR A 497 -1.87 41.45 -22.43
CA THR A 497 -1.71 39.99 -22.17
C THR A 497 -3.01 39.19 -22.27
N LEU A 498 -4.16 39.86 -22.20
CA LEU A 498 -5.48 39.25 -22.28
C LEU A 498 -6.17 39.55 -23.62
N ASN A 499 -5.50 40.21 -24.56
CA ASN A 499 -6.06 40.72 -25.82
C ASN A 499 -7.38 41.49 -25.60
N ILE A 500 -7.43 42.34 -24.57
CA ILE A 500 -8.58 43.21 -24.32
C ILE A 500 -8.39 44.48 -25.17
N THR A 501 -9.14 44.61 -26.25
CA THR A 501 -9.03 45.74 -27.19
C THR A 501 -10.10 46.81 -26.99
N ASN A 502 -11.24 46.47 -26.38
CA ASN A 502 -12.39 47.35 -26.17
C ASN A 502 -12.25 48.22 -24.91
N ILE A 503 -11.21 49.05 -24.85
CA ILE A 503 -10.91 49.88 -23.68
C ILE A 503 -11.14 51.37 -23.98
N THR A 504 -12.01 52.00 -23.20
CA THR A 504 -12.22 53.45 -23.22
C THR A 504 -11.32 54.11 -22.17
N LYS A 505 -10.40 54.99 -22.60
CA LYS A 505 -9.53 55.74 -21.69
C LYS A 505 -10.08 57.15 -21.48
N ASN A 506 -10.53 57.48 -20.28
CA ASN A 506 -11.03 58.82 -19.96
C ASN A 506 -9.99 59.62 -19.18
N LYS A 507 -9.77 60.86 -19.62
CA LYS A 507 -8.84 61.79 -19.00
C LYS A 507 -9.51 62.51 -17.83
N VAL A 508 -8.84 62.52 -16.69
CA VAL A 508 -9.27 63.23 -15.49
C VAL A 508 -8.22 64.28 -15.17
N LEU A 509 -8.64 65.50 -14.83
CA LEU A 509 -7.69 66.56 -14.49
C LEU A 509 -7.00 66.23 -13.15
N PRO A 510 -5.66 66.27 -13.08
CA PRO A 510 -4.93 66.06 -11.84
C PRO A 510 -5.16 67.23 -10.88
N THR A 511 -5.19 66.96 -9.58
CA THR A 511 -5.16 68.00 -8.52
C THR A 511 -3.73 68.30 -8.04
N GLN A 512 -2.81 67.35 -8.24
CA GLN A 512 -1.38 67.46 -7.93
C GLN A 512 -0.55 66.88 -9.08
N ALA A 513 0.64 67.43 -9.32
CA ALA A 513 1.52 66.97 -10.41
C ALA A 513 1.93 65.49 -10.27
N SER A 514 2.02 64.99 -9.02
CA SER A 514 2.32 63.58 -8.71
C SER A 514 1.26 62.60 -9.21
N GLN A 515 0.05 63.06 -9.53
CA GLN A 515 -1.03 62.19 -10.02
C GLN A 515 -0.93 61.91 -11.51
N ILE A 516 -0.21 62.73 -12.29
CA ILE A 516 -0.13 62.57 -13.74
C ILE A 516 0.39 61.17 -14.09
N GLY A 517 -0.35 60.44 -14.93
CA GLY A 517 -0.05 59.05 -15.31
C GLY A 517 -0.71 57.99 -14.44
N GLN A 518 -1.21 58.36 -13.25
CA GLN A 518 -1.85 57.43 -12.32
C GLN A 518 -3.29 57.09 -12.72
N VAL A 519 -3.71 55.87 -12.42
CA VAL A 519 -5.08 55.39 -12.58
C VAL A 519 -5.94 55.86 -11.39
N GLN A 520 -7.08 56.47 -11.68
CA GLN A 520 -8.05 56.92 -10.68
C GLN A 520 -9.05 55.81 -10.32
N ASP A 521 -9.73 55.25 -11.32
CA ASP A 521 -10.63 54.11 -11.16
C ASP A 521 -10.70 53.29 -12.46
N MET A 522 -11.23 52.08 -12.33
CA MET A 522 -11.54 51.20 -13.46
C MET A 522 -12.97 50.72 -13.36
N ARG A 523 -13.66 50.73 -14.50
CA ARG A 523 -15.06 50.31 -14.60
C ARG A 523 -15.25 49.32 -15.74
N PHE A 524 -16.16 48.39 -15.52
CA PHE A 524 -16.66 47.45 -16.52
C PHE A 524 -18.18 47.55 -16.53
N ASN A 525 -18.78 47.82 -17.69
CA ASN A 525 -20.22 48.08 -17.82
C ASN A 525 -20.75 49.08 -16.76
N SER A 526 -20.01 50.19 -16.60
CA SER A 526 -20.31 51.28 -15.65
C SER A 526 -20.17 50.96 -14.15
N GLN A 527 -19.75 49.74 -13.78
CA GLN A 527 -19.53 49.34 -12.38
C GLN A 527 -18.03 49.26 -12.06
N ALA A 528 -17.64 49.64 -10.84
CA ALA A 528 -16.25 49.50 -10.38
C ALA A 528 -15.81 48.03 -10.44
N ILE A 529 -14.67 47.76 -11.07
CA ILE A 529 -14.20 46.40 -11.39
C ILE A 529 -12.88 46.01 -10.70
N MET A 530 -12.22 46.94 -10.00
CA MET A 530 -10.98 46.65 -9.28
C MET A 530 -11.17 45.54 -8.23
N ASN A 531 -10.24 44.59 -8.18
CA ASN A 531 -10.24 43.40 -7.31
C ASN A 531 -11.44 42.46 -7.51
N LYS A 532 -12.24 42.63 -8.57
CA LYS A 532 -13.33 41.71 -8.92
C LYS A 532 -12.85 40.66 -9.93
N THR A 533 -13.47 39.50 -9.87
CA THR A 533 -13.20 38.37 -10.78
C THR A 533 -14.26 38.30 -11.88
N ILE A 534 -13.82 38.11 -13.12
CA ILE A 534 -14.66 38.11 -14.32
C ILE A 534 -14.00 37.26 -15.41
N THR A 535 -14.76 36.68 -16.35
CA THR A 535 -14.17 35.88 -17.43
C THR A 535 -13.45 36.74 -18.47
N VAL A 536 -12.43 36.18 -19.14
CA VAL A 536 -11.77 36.84 -20.29
C VAL A 536 -12.77 37.16 -21.40
N LYS A 537 -13.73 36.26 -21.65
CA LYS A 537 -14.81 36.47 -22.62
C LYS A 537 -15.65 37.71 -22.32
N GLU A 538 -16.09 37.87 -21.07
CA GLU A 538 -16.85 39.04 -20.65
C GLU A 538 -16.00 40.31 -20.76
N LEU A 539 -14.73 40.28 -20.33
CA LEU A 539 -13.82 41.42 -20.45
C LEU A 539 -13.61 41.89 -21.90
N ARG A 540 -13.53 40.95 -22.85
CA ARG A 540 -13.36 41.26 -24.28
C ARG A 540 -14.65 41.76 -24.95
N SER A 541 -15.81 41.32 -24.48
CA SER A 541 -17.11 41.65 -25.07
C SER A 541 -17.82 42.84 -24.42
N GLY A 542 -17.52 43.16 -23.17
CA GLY A 542 -18.09 44.29 -22.45
C GLY A 542 -17.33 45.60 -22.61
N ALA A 543 -17.90 46.67 -22.05
CA ALA A 543 -17.30 48.00 -22.09
C ALA A 543 -16.35 48.20 -20.89
N PHE A 544 -15.05 48.13 -21.14
CA PHE A 544 -14.03 48.42 -20.15
C PHE A 544 -13.62 49.90 -20.24
N SER A 545 -13.60 50.63 -19.12
CA SER A 545 -13.08 51.99 -19.09
C SER A 545 -12.09 52.20 -17.95
N VAL A 546 -11.01 52.93 -18.23
CA VAL A 546 -10.02 53.36 -17.24
C VAL A 546 -10.01 54.89 -17.18
N ASN A 547 -10.17 55.42 -15.98
CA ASN A 547 -10.04 56.85 -15.69
C ASN A 547 -8.62 57.08 -15.20
N TYR A 548 -7.86 57.96 -15.86
CA TYR A 548 -6.48 58.27 -15.48
C TYR A 548 -6.22 59.76 -15.51
N TYR A 549 -5.25 60.20 -14.70
CA TYR A 549 -4.93 61.62 -14.62
C TYR A 549 -3.98 62.05 -15.73
N GLU A 550 -4.40 63.02 -16.53
CA GLU A 550 -3.58 63.64 -17.57
C GLU A 550 -3.72 65.15 -17.50
N ALA A 551 -2.60 65.85 -17.51
CA ALA A 551 -2.62 67.31 -17.54
C ALA A 551 -3.05 67.80 -18.93
N ARG A 552 -4.10 68.63 -18.97
CA ARG A 552 -4.49 69.35 -20.18
C ARG A 552 -3.72 70.66 -20.26
N THR A 553 -3.07 70.95 -21.39
CA THR A 553 -2.49 72.27 -21.63
C THR A 553 -3.56 73.21 -22.17
N VAL A 554 -3.72 74.37 -21.55
CA VAL A 554 -4.57 75.45 -22.06
C VAL A 554 -3.67 76.49 -22.70
N ASP A 555 -4.01 76.87 -23.94
CA ASP A 555 -3.41 77.98 -24.64
C ASP A 555 -3.94 79.30 -24.08
N LEU A 556 -3.03 80.16 -23.62
CA LEU A 556 -3.33 81.47 -23.05
C LEU A 556 -3.11 82.59 -24.07
N THR A 557 -2.56 82.30 -25.24
CA THR A 557 -2.38 83.28 -26.32
C THR A 557 -3.68 83.98 -26.74
N PRO A 558 -4.86 83.32 -26.77
CA PRO A 558 -6.13 83.96 -27.15
C PRO A 558 -6.59 85.08 -26.22
N ILE A 559 -6.12 85.12 -24.96
CA ILE A 559 -6.46 86.19 -24.00
C ILE A 559 -5.44 87.34 -24.05
N ILE A 560 -4.23 87.11 -24.58
CA ILE A 560 -3.20 88.15 -24.74
C ILE A 560 -3.68 89.15 -25.82
N GLY A 561 -3.62 90.44 -25.51
CA GLY A 561 -4.11 91.50 -26.40
C GLY A 561 -5.61 91.77 -26.31
N LYS A 562 -6.37 91.03 -25.48
CA LYS A 562 -7.80 91.28 -25.22
C LYS A 562 -8.01 92.17 -23.99
N PRO A 563 -9.13 92.92 -23.89
CA PRO A 563 -9.50 93.63 -22.67
C PRO A 563 -9.68 92.67 -21.49
N TYR A 564 -9.42 93.11 -20.26
CA TYR A 564 -9.58 92.30 -19.05
C TYR A 564 -11.00 91.74 -18.89
N SER A 565 -12.01 92.52 -19.31
CA SER A 565 -13.42 92.09 -19.39
C SER A 565 -13.68 90.89 -20.30
N PHE A 566 -12.81 90.61 -21.28
CA PHE A 566 -12.94 89.42 -22.14
C PHE A 566 -12.92 88.11 -21.35
N LEU A 567 -12.21 88.09 -20.21
CA LEU A 567 -12.13 86.93 -19.35
C LEU A 567 -13.52 86.51 -18.86
N ASP A 568 -14.46 87.43 -18.66
CA ASP A 568 -15.83 87.10 -18.21
C ASP A 568 -16.58 86.20 -19.20
N THR A 569 -16.18 86.22 -20.46
CA THR A 569 -16.73 85.38 -21.54
C THR A 569 -15.76 84.27 -21.98
N TRP A 570 -14.57 84.16 -21.39
CA TRP A 570 -13.60 83.15 -21.75
C TRP A 570 -13.93 81.82 -21.06
N GLU A 571 -14.30 80.81 -21.84
CA GLU A 571 -14.77 79.51 -21.34
C GLU A 571 -13.80 78.85 -20.35
N GLU A 572 -12.50 79.02 -20.56
CA GLU A 572 -11.46 78.41 -19.73
C GLU A 572 -11.24 79.15 -18.39
N LYS A 573 -11.80 80.35 -18.20
CA LYS A 573 -11.63 81.15 -16.96
C LYS A 573 -11.96 80.35 -15.70
N ALA A 574 -12.99 79.50 -15.75
CA ALA A 574 -13.45 78.71 -14.61
C ALA A 574 -12.38 77.72 -14.06
N ASN A 575 -11.39 77.37 -14.89
CA ASN A 575 -10.30 76.46 -14.55
C ASN A 575 -9.12 77.16 -13.86
N PHE A 576 -9.13 78.49 -13.77
CA PHE A 576 -8.04 79.29 -13.22
C PHE A 576 -8.47 80.12 -12.02
N ARG A 577 -7.50 80.46 -11.16
CA ARG A 577 -7.62 81.60 -10.23
C ARG A 577 -6.99 82.80 -10.92
N ILE A 578 -7.74 83.86 -11.18
CA ILE A 578 -7.21 85.04 -11.87
C ILE A 578 -6.76 86.08 -10.85
N GLN A 579 -5.52 86.52 -10.95
CA GLN A 579 -4.95 87.56 -10.09
C GLN A 579 -4.33 88.68 -10.94
N PRO A 580 -4.88 89.90 -10.94
CA PRO A 580 -4.22 91.03 -11.59
C PRO A 580 -2.96 91.43 -10.78
N ALA A 581 -1.85 91.72 -11.47
CA ALA A 581 -0.56 92.07 -10.85
C ALA A 581 -0.56 93.45 -10.16
N SER A 582 -1.59 94.27 -10.39
CA SER A 582 -1.79 95.56 -9.72
C SER A 582 -3.20 95.61 -9.13
N PHE A 583 -3.38 96.36 -8.04
CA PHE A 583 -4.67 96.47 -7.32
C PHE A 583 -5.78 97.13 -8.15
N LEU A 584 -5.49 97.67 -9.33
CA LEU A 584 -6.43 98.35 -10.21
C LEU A 584 -6.73 97.46 -11.43
N ALA A 585 -7.71 96.57 -11.32
CA ALA A 585 -8.21 95.76 -12.42
C ALA A 585 -9.27 96.54 -13.23
N ASN A 586 -8.84 97.44 -14.12
CA ASN A 586 -9.77 98.15 -14.98
C ASN A 586 -10.27 97.23 -16.12
N PRO A 587 -11.60 97.03 -16.29
CA PRO A 587 -12.16 96.11 -17.30
C PRO A 587 -11.75 96.41 -18.76
N SER A 588 -11.36 97.65 -19.06
CA SER A 588 -10.98 98.13 -20.40
C SER A 588 -9.48 97.97 -20.71
N TRP A 589 -8.65 97.58 -19.74
CA TRP A 589 -7.21 97.42 -19.95
C TRP A 589 -6.87 96.12 -20.63
N ILE A 590 -5.85 96.14 -21.47
CA ILE A 590 -5.46 95.00 -22.30
C ILE A 590 -4.54 94.07 -21.50
N ILE A 591 -4.78 92.76 -21.56
CA ILE A 591 -3.90 91.74 -20.98
C ILE A 591 -2.61 91.69 -21.81
N LYS A 592 -1.49 92.12 -21.22
CA LYS A 592 -0.20 92.22 -21.91
C LYS A 592 0.57 90.90 -21.85
N GLU A 593 0.72 90.35 -20.66
CA GLU A 593 1.39 89.07 -20.42
C GLU A 593 0.68 88.31 -19.31
N VAL A 594 0.82 86.98 -19.36
CA VAL A 594 0.27 86.06 -18.36
C VAL A 594 1.42 85.34 -17.69
N TYR A 595 1.37 85.28 -16.37
CA TYR A 595 2.39 84.66 -15.53
C TYR A 595 1.79 83.51 -14.74
N VAL A 596 2.55 82.41 -14.60
CA VAL A 596 2.29 81.30 -13.69
C VAL A 596 3.55 81.08 -12.87
N ASP A 597 3.43 81.06 -11.55
CA ASP A 597 4.56 80.96 -10.60
C ASP A 597 5.71 81.93 -10.91
N GLY A 598 5.36 83.16 -11.31
CA GLY A 598 6.31 84.25 -11.59
C GLY A 598 7.01 84.18 -12.95
N LYS A 599 6.70 83.20 -13.81
CA LYS A 599 7.25 83.10 -15.18
C LYS A 599 6.21 83.47 -16.22
N SER A 600 6.60 84.27 -17.21
CA SER A 600 5.74 84.59 -18.36
C SER A 600 5.51 83.33 -19.19
N VAL A 601 4.25 83.02 -19.48
CA VAL A 601 3.84 81.80 -20.17
C VAL A 601 2.78 82.09 -21.24
N GLN A 602 2.84 81.36 -22.34
CA GLN A 602 1.81 81.39 -23.39
C GLN A 602 0.84 80.20 -23.27
N SER A 603 1.15 79.23 -22.42
CA SER A 603 0.30 78.07 -22.14
C SER A 603 0.56 77.55 -20.73
N VAL A 604 -0.43 76.88 -20.13
CA VAL A 604 -0.31 76.31 -18.79
C VAL A 604 -0.94 74.93 -18.72
N GLN A 605 -0.30 74.02 -17.99
CA GLN A 605 -0.89 72.72 -17.66
C GLN A 605 -1.92 72.88 -16.54
N LEU A 606 -3.13 72.37 -16.75
CA LEU A 606 -4.19 72.32 -15.76
C LEU A 606 -3.89 71.23 -14.74
N ILE A 607 -3.27 71.64 -13.63
CA ILE A 607 -3.07 70.85 -12.43
C ILE A 607 -3.76 71.61 -11.28
N GLY A 608 -4.85 71.06 -10.77
CA GLY A 608 -5.73 71.76 -9.84
C GLY A 608 -6.36 72.99 -10.51
N LYS A 609 -6.39 74.11 -9.77
CA LYS A 609 -6.77 75.44 -10.31
C LYS A 609 -5.55 76.36 -10.25
N PRO A 610 -4.69 76.37 -11.29
CA PRO A 610 -3.51 77.22 -11.30
C PRO A 610 -3.90 78.70 -11.25
N THR A 611 -3.05 79.50 -10.61
CA THR A 611 -3.25 80.95 -10.54
C THR A 611 -2.59 81.61 -11.73
N LEU A 612 -3.36 82.34 -12.54
CA LEU A 612 -2.86 83.19 -13.61
C LEU A 612 -2.68 84.62 -13.08
N THR A 613 -1.44 85.08 -13.03
CA THR A 613 -1.12 86.47 -12.71
C THR A 613 -1.04 87.29 -13.99
N LEU A 614 -1.84 88.34 -14.12
CA LEU A 614 -1.97 89.12 -15.36
C LEU A 614 -1.33 90.51 -15.22
N THR A 615 -0.45 90.89 -16.15
CA THR A 615 -0.06 92.30 -16.31
C THR A 615 -1.02 92.98 -17.27
N LEU A 616 -1.60 94.09 -16.82
CA LEU A 616 -2.55 94.86 -17.60
C LEU A 616 -1.87 96.14 -18.10
N GLN A 617 -2.14 96.49 -19.35
CA GLN A 617 -1.67 97.73 -19.95
C GLN A 617 -2.88 98.61 -20.30
N ALA A 618 -2.85 99.87 -19.88
CA ALA A 618 -3.86 100.84 -20.31
C ALA A 618 -3.88 100.94 -21.84
N PRO A 619 -5.07 101.00 -22.48
CA PRO A 619 -5.14 101.24 -23.91
C PRO A 619 -4.45 102.58 -24.22
N ALA A 620 -3.68 102.63 -25.31
CA ALA A 620 -3.00 103.85 -25.73
C ALA A 620 -4.06 104.97 -25.87
N PRO A 621 -3.78 106.20 -25.40
CA PRO A 621 -4.70 107.31 -25.59
C PRO A 621 -4.93 107.47 -27.10
N SER A 622 -6.19 107.35 -27.52
CA SER A 622 -6.58 107.66 -28.90
C SER A 622 -6.13 109.08 -29.18
N THR A 623 -5.14 109.23 -30.07
CA THR A 623 -4.74 110.53 -30.58
C THR A 623 -5.96 111.10 -31.32
N PRO A 624 -6.41 112.32 -31.00
CA PRO A 624 -7.68 112.88 -31.47
C PRO A 624 -7.77 113.02 -32.99
#